data_AF-A0A533RW15-F1
#
_entry.id   AF-A0A533RW15-F1
#
_cell.length_a   1.000
_cell.length_b   1.000
_cell.length_c   1.000
_cell.angle_alpha   90.00
_cell.angle_beta   90.00
_cell.angle_gamma   90.00
#
_symmetry.space_group_name_H-M   'P 1'
#
loop_
_entity.id
_entity.type
_entity.pdbx_description
1 polymer ?
#
loop_
_entity_poly.entity_id
_entity_poly.type
_entity_poly.pdbx_seq_one_letter_code
_entity_poly.pdbx_strand_id
1 'polypeptide(L)'
;MILVSSHGEIMTQGREPLEIFWDAVLSRNPEQIRTACFGLDEKERMELIAHLQRMVNEEGWHPEQRKSAQTALDTVLGSKQS
;
A
#
# COMPACT_ATOMS: atom_id res chain seq x y z
N MET A 1 -33.40 -16.12 -30.30
CA MET A 1 -34.53 -15.84 -29.40
C MET A 1 -34.48 -16.82 -28.23
N ILE A 2 -33.86 -16.43 -27.11
CA ILE A 2 -34.09 -16.85 -25.71
C ILE A 2 -33.57 -15.64 -24.90
N LEU A 3 -34.45 -14.67 -24.64
CA LEU A 3 -35.06 -14.30 -23.35
C LEU A 3 -34.07 -13.81 -22.28
N VAL A 4 -34.22 -12.52 -21.96
CA VAL A 4 -33.57 -11.80 -20.86
C VAL A 4 -33.98 -12.38 -19.51
N SER A 5 -33.07 -12.38 -18.53
CA SER A 5 -33.40 -12.43 -17.11
C SER A 5 -32.42 -11.56 -16.33
N SER A 6 -33.02 -10.73 -15.48
CA SER A 6 -32.43 -9.61 -14.78
C SER A 6 -31.58 -10.01 -13.57
N HIS A 7 -30.71 -9.08 -13.19
CA HIS A 7 -30.01 -8.92 -11.90
C HIS A 7 -28.76 -9.78 -11.64
N GLY A 8 -27.65 -9.10 -11.33
CA GLY A 8 -26.54 -9.65 -10.56
C GLY A 8 -25.17 -9.13 -10.98
N GLU A 9 -24.81 -7.94 -10.48
CA GLU A 9 -23.45 -7.50 -10.17
C GLU A 9 -22.39 -7.54 -11.29
N ILE A 10 -21.93 -6.36 -11.68
CA ILE A 10 -20.66 -6.19 -12.39
C ILE A 10 -19.57 -6.68 -11.44
N MET A 11 -19.12 -7.92 -11.61
CA MET A 11 -17.90 -8.42 -11.01
C MET A 11 -16.74 -7.52 -11.47
N THR A 12 -16.32 -6.59 -10.64
CA THR A 12 -15.11 -5.79 -10.86
C THR A 12 -13.92 -6.76 -10.82
N GLN A 13 -13.53 -7.28 -11.98
CA GLN A 13 -12.31 -8.05 -12.17
C GLN A 13 -11.12 -7.08 -12.14
N GLY A 14 -10.71 -6.67 -10.95
CA GLY A 14 -9.56 -5.80 -10.70
C GLY A 14 -9.15 -5.89 -9.23
N ARG A 15 -7.85 -5.80 -8.93
CA ARG A 15 -7.36 -5.77 -7.54
C ARG A 15 -8.03 -4.63 -6.78
N GLU A 16 -8.38 -4.84 -5.51
CA GLU A 16 -9.00 -3.81 -4.70
C GLU A 16 -8.05 -2.60 -4.60
N PRO A 17 -8.56 -1.35 -4.62
CA PRO A 17 -7.72 -0.15 -4.55
C PRO A 17 -6.75 -0.16 -3.37
N LEU A 18 -7.18 -0.73 -2.25
CA LEU A 18 -6.37 -0.88 -1.04
C LEU A 18 -5.24 -1.91 -1.22
N GLU A 19 -5.48 -3.01 -1.92
CA GLU A 19 -4.44 -3.99 -2.23
C GLU A 19 -3.37 -3.39 -3.15
N ILE A 20 -3.79 -2.61 -4.15
CA ILE A 20 -2.87 -1.89 -5.05
C ILE A 20 -2.02 -0.89 -4.28
N PHE A 21 -2.64 -0.17 -3.34
CA PHE A 21 -1.94 0.78 -2.47
C PHE A 21 -0.85 0.07 -1.64
N TRP A 22 -1.19 -1.02 -0.96
CA TRP A 22 -0.22 -1.75 -0.13
C TRP A 22 0.87 -2.43 -0.94
N ASP A 23 0.54 -2.96 -2.12
CA ASP A 23 1.50 -3.50 -3.09
C ASP A 23 2.53 -2.43 -3.50
N ALA A 24 2.07 -1.21 -3.81
CA ALA A 24 2.95 -0.11 -4.17
C ALA A 24 3.83 0.35 -2.99
N VAL A 25 3.24 0.53 -1.80
CA VAL A 25 3.95 0.95 -0.58
C VAL A 25 5.00 -0.09 -0.15
N LEU A 26 4.70 -1.39 -0.25
CA LEU A 26 5.60 -2.46 0.18
C LEU A 26 6.50 -3.01 -0.94
N SER A 27 6.43 -2.41 -2.13
CA SER A 27 7.21 -2.81 -3.32
C SER A 27 8.73 -2.67 -3.18
N ARG A 28 9.21 -1.93 -2.17
CA ARG A 28 10.60 -1.47 -2.04
C ARG A 28 11.09 -0.58 -3.20
N ASN A 29 10.20 -0.19 -4.12
CA ASN A 29 10.52 0.73 -5.19
C ASN A 29 10.19 2.16 -4.74
N PRO A 30 11.19 3.05 -4.54
CA PRO A 30 10.96 4.40 -4.04
C PRO A 30 10.04 5.24 -4.94
N GLU A 31 10.04 5.00 -6.26
CA GLU A 31 9.15 5.71 -7.18
C GLU A 31 7.69 5.33 -6.93
N GLN A 32 7.39 4.03 -6.83
CA GLN A 32 6.03 3.55 -6.53
C GLN A 32 5.55 4.00 -5.15
N ILE A 33 6.43 3.97 -4.15
CA ILE A 33 6.12 4.42 -2.79
C ILE A 33 5.74 5.91 -2.80
N ARG A 34 6.53 6.76 -3.47
CA ARG A 34 6.23 8.20 -3.60
C ARG A 34 4.91 8.44 -4.33
N THR A 35 4.67 7.73 -5.43
CA THR A 35 3.42 7.86 -6.19
C THR A 35 2.21 7.46 -5.34
N ALA A 36 2.30 6.36 -4.61
CA ALA A 36 1.22 5.92 -3.70
C ALA A 36 0.98 6.94 -2.57
N CYS A 37 2.02 7.57 -2.05
CA CYS A 37 1.92 8.56 -0.99
C CYS A 37 1.54 9.97 -1.48
N PHE A 38 1.61 10.25 -2.78
CA PHE A 38 1.37 11.59 -3.33
C PHE A 38 -0.05 12.09 -3.09
N GLY A 39 -1.03 11.19 -3.05
CA GLY A 39 -2.44 11.52 -2.83
C GLY A 39 -2.87 11.55 -1.37
N LEU A 40 -1.97 11.29 -0.41
CA LEU A 40 -2.31 11.23 1.00
C LEU A 40 -2.23 12.62 1.64
N ASP A 41 -3.25 13.00 2.40
CA ASP A 41 -3.21 14.16 3.27
C ASP A 41 -2.28 13.92 4.47
N GLU A 42 -1.94 15.00 5.21
CA GLU A 42 -0.99 14.92 6.33
C GLU A 42 -1.40 13.88 7.38
N LYS A 43 -2.70 13.81 7.70
CA LYS A 43 -3.25 12.83 8.64
C LYS A 43 -3.02 11.40 8.16
N GLU A 44 -3.38 11.11 6.91
CA GLU A 44 -3.23 9.77 6.32
C GLU A 44 -1.77 9.37 6.23
N ARG A 45 -0.88 10.31 5.89
CA ARG A 45 0.57 10.09 5.88
C ARG A 45 1.09 9.76 7.28
N MET A 46 0.61 10.43 8.34
CA MET A 46 0.99 10.09 9.71
C MET A 46 0.50 8.70 10.13
N GLU A 47 -0.74 8.34 9.76
CA GLU A 47 -1.29 7.01 10.03
C GLU A 47 -0.49 5.92 9.30
N LEU A 48 -0.11 6.16 8.04
CA LEU A 48 0.77 5.28 7.26
C LEU A 48 2.13 5.10 7.95
N ILE A 49 2.79 6.20 8.35
CA ILE A 49 4.09 6.13 9.03
C ILE A 49 3.99 5.32 10.32
N ALA A 50 2.96 5.55 11.14
CA ALA A 50 2.74 4.80 12.37
C ALA A 50 2.53 3.31 12.08
N HIS A 51 1.80 2.96 11.01
CA HIS A 51 1.61 1.58 10.59
C HIS A 51 2.92 0.92 10.15
N LEU A 52 3.72 1.60 9.33
CA LEU A 52 5.01 1.08 8.88
C LEU A 52 5.99 0.90 10.05
N GLN A 53 5.98 1.81 11.03
CA GLN A 53 6.79 1.67 12.25
C GLN A 53 6.41 0.42 13.05
N ARG A 54 5.11 0.12 13.16
CA ARG A 54 4.60 -1.12 13.76
C ARG A 54 5.09 -2.34 13.00
N MET A 55 4.98 -2.35 11.68
CA MET A 55 5.48 -3.44 10.85
C MET A 55 6.98 -3.71 11.08
N VAL A 56 7.81 -2.68 11.21
CA VAL A 56 9.25 -2.83 11.44
C VAL A 56 9.57 -3.39 12.83
N ASN A 57 8.89 -2.92 13.88
CA ASN A 57 9.29 -3.16 15.26
C ASN A 57 8.52 -4.28 15.96
N GLU A 58 7.27 -4.53 15.59
CA GLU A 58 6.45 -5.52 16.26
C GLU A 58 6.80 -6.95 15.82
N GLU A 59 6.65 -7.89 16.76
CA GLU A 59 6.75 -9.32 16.50
C GLU A 59 5.55 -9.81 15.67
N GLY A 60 5.72 -10.92 14.94
CA GLY A 60 4.67 -11.49 14.08
C GLY A 60 4.72 -11.06 12.62
N TRP A 61 5.48 -10.02 12.27
CA TRP A 61 5.73 -9.65 10.88
C TRP A 61 6.85 -10.48 10.25
N HIS A 62 6.67 -10.90 9.00
CA HIS A 62 7.70 -11.64 8.28
C HIS A 62 8.94 -10.75 8.04
N PRO A 63 10.17 -11.32 8.07
CA PRO A 63 11.39 -10.54 7.85
C PRO A 63 11.39 -9.72 6.55
N GLU A 64 10.76 -10.24 5.49
CA GLU A 64 10.63 -9.54 4.22
C GLU A 64 9.67 -8.35 4.29
N GLN A 65 8.58 -8.46 5.04
CA GLN A 65 7.62 -7.38 5.24
C GLN A 65 8.24 -6.26 6.08
N ARG A 66 9.04 -6.61 7.10
CA ARG A 66 9.82 -5.63 7.87
C ARG A 66 10.79 -4.84 6.99
N LYS A 67 11.53 -5.53 6.11
CA LYS A 67 12.44 -4.88 5.15
C LYS A 67 11.67 -3.94 4.21
N SER A 68 10.53 -4.38 3.68
CA SER A 68 9.68 -3.55 2.83
C SER A 68 9.16 -2.31 3.56
N ALA A 69 8.67 -2.47 4.78
CA ALA A 69 8.18 -1.37 5.59
C ALA A 69 9.30 -0.38 5.96
N GLN A 70 10.51 -0.86 6.22
CA GLN A 70 11.67 -0.01 6.47
C GLN A 70 12.04 0.84 5.24
N THR A 71 12.05 0.26 4.04
CA THR A 71 12.28 1.01 2.79
C THR A 71 11.19 2.05 2.54
N ALA A 72 9.93 1.70 2.84
CA ALA A 72 8.81 2.64 2.75
C ALA A 72 8.98 3.81 3.72
N LEU A 73 9.31 3.55 4.99
CA LEU A 73 9.59 4.60 5.99
C LEU A 73 10.71 5.54 5.54
N ASP A 74 11.82 4.98 5.07
CA ASP A 74 12.97 5.73 4.58
C ASP A 74 12.58 6.69 3.45
N THR A 75 11.82 6.18 2.48
CA THR A 75 11.32 6.95 1.34
C THR A 75 10.36 8.05 1.77
N VAL A 76 9.40 7.73 2.65
CA VAL A 76 8.37 8.68 3.10
C VAL A 76 8.97 9.76 4.00
N LEU A 77 9.95 9.43 4.83
CA LEU A 77 10.64 10.36 5.73
C LEU A 77 11.79 11.12 5.05
N GLY A 78 12.09 10.84 3.78
CA GLY A 78 13.17 11.48 3.03
C GLY A 78 14.56 11.16 3.57
N SER A 79 14.70 10.07 4.34
CA SER A 79 15.90 9.74 5.08
C SER A 79 16.85 8.90 4.23
N LYS A 80 17.46 9.52 3.21
CA LYS A 80 18.64 9.03 2.46
C LYS A 80 18.37 8.07 1.30
N GLN A 81 18.10 8.66 0.13
CA GLN A 81 18.55 8.08 -1.13
C GLN A 81 20.00 8.52 -1.37
N SER A 82 20.95 7.58 -1.22
CA SER A 82 22.32 7.68 -1.75
C SER A 82 22.44 6.79 -2.97
#